data_AF-A0A349D690-F1
#
_entry.id   AF-A0A349D690-F1
#
_cell.length_a   1.000
_cell.length_b   1.000
_cell.length_c   1.000
_cell.angle_alpha   90.00
_cell.angle_beta   90.00
_cell.angle_gamma   90.00
#
_symmetry.space_group_name_H-M   'P 1'
#
loop_
_entity.id
_entity.type
_entity.pdbx_description
1 polymer ?
#
loop_
_entity_poly.entity_id
_entity_poly.type
_entity_poly.pdbx_seq_one_letter_code
_entity_poly.pdbx_strand_id
1 'polypeptide(L)'
;MMDELELSEKDMRLFNSKLGLKYLMRTKEVNIKRTLKKVIYESRLRKMQIEMIKMQKWIQANNKRVIVIFEGRDMAGKSGAIRRMTEHLNPREY
;
A
#
# COMPACT_ATOMS: atom_id res chain seq x y z
N MET A 1 1.33 18.51 -27.18
CA MET A 1 1.24 17.06 -27.43
C MET A 1 0.66 16.42 -26.19
N MET A 2 -0.52 15.79 -26.29
CA MET A 2 -0.93 14.83 -25.27
C MET A 2 -0.06 13.59 -25.47
N ASP A 3 0.75 13.22 -24.48
CA ASP A 3 1.34 11.88 -24.46
C ASP A 3 0.19 10.87 -24.48
N GLU A 4 0.08 10.06 -25.53
CA GLU A 4 -0.83 8.93 -25.53
C GLU A 4 -0.43 8.00 -24.38
N LEU A 5 -1.35 7.83 -23.43
CA LEU A 5 -1.13 6.95 -22.30
C LEU A 5 -1.31 5.51 -22.79
N GLU A 6 -0.23 4.86 -23.21
CA GLU A 6 -0.28 3.43 -23.52
C GLU A 6 -0.58 2.63 -22.25
N LEU A 7 -1.78 2.05 -22.21
CA LEU A 7 -2.23 1.21 -21.10
C LEU A 7 -1.96 -0.25 -21.45
N SER A 8 -1.17 -0.93 -20.61
CA SER A 8 -1.00 -2.38 -20.76
C SER A 8 -2.29 -3.12 -20.38
N GLU A 9 -2.42 -4.36 -20.84
CA GLU A 9 -3.53 -5.23 -20.45
C GLU A 9 -3.62 -5.40 -18.91
N LYS A 10 -2.46 -5.41 -18.25
CA LYS A 10 -2.37 -5.49 -16.80
C LYS A 10 -2.92 -4.23 -16.12
N ASP A 11 -2.70 -3.06 -16.69
CA ASP A 11 -3.23 -1.80 -16.17
C ASP A 11 -4.74 -1.74 -16.31
N MET A 12 -5.28 -2.22 -17.44
CA MET A 12 -6.72 -2.33 -17.66
C MET A 12 -7.38 -3.29 -16.65
N ARG A 13 -6.78 -4.45 -16.40
CA ARG A 13 -7.26 -5.37 -15.34
C ARG A 13 -7.25 -4.70 -13.96
N LEU A 14 -6.25 -3.87 -13.67
CA LEU A 14 -6.14 -3.16 -12.40
C LEU A 14 -7.24 -2.10 -12.25
N PHE A 15 -7.58 -1.37 -13.31
CA PHE A 15 -8.69 -0.41 -13.32
C PHE A 15 -10.06 -1.07 -13.11
N ASN A 16 -10.27 -2.22 -13.75
CA ASN A 16 -11.51 -2.99 -13.60
C ASN A 16 -11.65 -3.69 -12.24
N SER A 17 -10.63 -3.63 -11.38
CA SER A 17 -10.75 -4.09 -10.01
C SER A 17 -11.65 -3.18 -9.17
N LYS A 18 -12.27 -3.70 -8.11
CA LYS A 18 -13.06 -2.91 -7.15
C LYS A 18 -12.30 -1.68 -6.61
N LEU A 19 -10.98 -1.82 -6.44
CA LEU A 19 -10.11 -0.72 -6.00
C LEU A 19 -9.90 0.32 -7.10
N GLY A 20 -9.70 -0.13 -8.34
CA GLY A 20 -9.58 0.73 -9.52
C GLY A 20 -10.85 1.56 -9.74
N LEU A 21 -12.01 0.92 -9.80
CA LEU A 21 -13.31 1.58 -9.93
C LEU A 21 -13.56 2.58 -8.80
N LYS A 22 -13.26 2.21 -7.54
CA LYS A 22 -13.37 3.11 -6.39
C LYS A 22 -12.57 4.40 -6.58
N TYR A 23 -11.37 4.31 -7.15
CA TYR A 23 -10.53 5.50 -7.37
C TYR A 23 -10.90 6.27 -8.64
N LEU A 24 -11.37 5.60 -9.69
CA LEU A 24 -11.89 6.24 -10.89
C LEU A 24 -13.14 7.07 -10.57
N MET A 25 -14.05 6.53 -9.75
CA MET A 25 -15.32 7.18 -9.39
C MET A 25 -15.20 8.21 -8.26
N ARG A 26 -13.99 8.43 -7.72
CA ARG A 26 -13.80 9.31 -6.56
C ARG A 26 -13.92 10.79 -6.90
N THR A 27 -13.58 11.18 -8.13
CA THR A 27 -13.56 12.58 -8.58
C THR A 27 -14.36 12.73 -9.86
N LYS A 28 -15.01 13.89 -10.04
CA LYS A 28 -15.77 14.20 -11.27
C LYS A 28 -14.87 14.24 -12.50
N GLU A 29 -13.65 14.76 -12.35
CA GLU A 29 -12.62 14.70 -13.38
C GLU A 29 -11.68 13.53 -13.12
N VAL A 30 -11.55 12.63 -14.09
CA VAL A 30 -10.76 11.40 -13.97
C VAL A 30 -9.35 11.62 -14.52
N ASN A 31 -8.35 11.57 -13.64
CA ASN A 31 -6.95 11.49 -14.07
C ASN A 31 -6.46 10.04 -14.05
N ILE A 32 -6.47 9.39 -15.22
CA ILE A 32 -6.13 7.97 -15.39
C ILE A 32 -4.74 7.65 -14.84
N LYS A 33 -3.72 8.44 -15.19
CA LYS A 33 -2.32 8.23 -14.76
C LYS A 33 -2.16 8.30 -13.24
N ARG A 34 -2.79 9.28 -12.59
CA ARG A 34 -2.75 9.44 -11.12
C ARG A 34 -3.50 8.30 -10.43
N THR A 35 -4.66 7.92 -10.96
CA THR A 35 -5.45 6.81 -10.43
C THR A 35 -4.67 5.50 -10.53
N LEU A 36 -4.06 5.21 -11.68
CA LEU A 36 -3.25 4.01 -11.86
C LEU A 36 -2.11 3.91 -10.84
N LYS A 37 -1.34 4.99 -10.68
CA LYS A 37 -0.27 5.05 -9.66
C LYS A 37 -0.79 4.74 -8.27
N LYS A 38 -1.95 5.28 -7.90
CA LYS A 38 -2.55 5.07 -6.58
C LYS A 38 -3.04 3.64 -6.39
N VAL A 39 -3.70 3.07 -7.38
CA VAL A 39 -4.19 1.68 -7.32
C VAL A 39 -3.02 0.70 -7.24
N ILE A 40 -1.94 0.92 -8.02
CA ILE A 40 -0.72 0.11 -7.96
C ILE A 40 -0.10 0.18 -6.56
N TYR A 41 0.07 1.39 -6.02
CA TYR A 41 0.64 1.59 -4.70
C TYR A 41 -0.18 0.87 -3.62
N GLU A 42 -1.49 1.09 -3.58
CA GLU A 42 -2.37 0.48 -2.57
C GLU A 42 -2.44 -1.06 -2.71
N SER A 43 -2.40 -1.58 -3.95
CA SER A 43 -2.34 -3.02 -4.20
C SER A 43 -1.06 -3.64 -3.66
N ARG A 44 0.10 -2.98 -3.86
CA ARG A 44 1.40 -3.43 -3.34
C ARG A 44 1.44 -3.33 -1.81
N LEU A 45 1.00 -2.20 -1.26
CA LEU A 45 0.94 -1.99 0.18
C LEU A 45 0.12 -3.08 0.87
N ARG A 46 -1.07 -3.38 0.33
CA ARG A 46 -1.93 -4.45 0.88
C ARG A 46 -1.23 -5.81 0.89
N LYS A 47 -0.51 -6.15 -0.18
CA LYS A 47 0.26 -7.41 -0.24
C LYS A 47 1.34 -7.45 0.84
N MET A 48 2.10 -6.36 1.01
CA MET A 48 3.12 -6.25 2.06
C MET A 48 2.52 -6.34 3.46
N GLN A 49 1.38 -5.68 3.71
CA GLN A 49 0.68 -5.75 4.99
C GLN A 49 0.21 -7.19 5.32
N ILE A 50 -0.19 -7.98 4.32
CA ILE A 50 -0.52 -9.40 4.52
C ILE A 50 0.73 -10.18 4.98
N GLU A 51 1.88 -9.95 4.36
CA GLU A 51 3.13 -10.60 4.77
C GLU A 51 3.58 -10.16 6.17
N MET A 52 3.36 -8.89 6.53
CA MET A 52 3.61 -8.39 7.89
C MET A 52 2.78 -9.13 8.94
N ILE A 53 1.50 -9.41 8.66
CA ILE A 53 0.64 -10.19 9.57
C ILE A 53 1.15 -11.63 9.70
N LYS A 54 1.58 -12.25 8.60
CA LYS A 54 2.18 -13.60 8.64
C LYS A 54 3.47 -13.61 9.47
N MET A 55 4.31 -12.59 9.31
CA MET A 55 5.52 -12.42 10.10
C MET A 55 5.19 -12.28 11.60
N GLN A 56 4.21 -11.43 11.96
CA GLN A 56 3.77 -11.26 13.35
C GLN A 56 3.34 -12.60 13.98
N LYS A 57 2.49 -13.37 13.28
CA LYS A 57 2.06 -14.70 13.72
C LYS A 57 3.21 -15.68 13.89
N TRP A 58 4.18 -15.65 12.97
CA TRP A 58 5.35 -16.53 13.05
C TRP A 58 6.24 -16.17 14.25
N ILE A 59 6.47 -14.88 14.50
CA ILE A 59 7.27 -14.40 15.64
C ILE A 59 6.68 -14.90 16.96
N GLN A 60 5.36 -14.80 17.13
CA GLN A 60 4.65 -15.29 18.30
C GLN A 60 4.76 -16.80 18.47
N ALA A 61 4.47 -17.55 17.40
CA ALA A 61 4.52 -19.01 17.42
C ALA A 61 5.92 -19.54 17.79
N ASN A 62 6.97 -18.77 17.51
CA ASN A 62 8.36 -19.16 17.76
C ASN A 62 8.99 -18.45 18.98
N ASN A 63 8.17 -17.74 19.79
CA ASN A 63 8.62 -16.96 20.94
C ASN A 63 9.83 -16.05 20.62
N LYS A 64 9.79 -15.38 19.48
CA LYS A 64 10.82 -14.44 19.01
C LYS A 64 10.43 -13.01 19.35
N ARG A 65 11.40 -12.09 19.25
CA ARG A 65 11.21 -10.64 19.43
C ARG A 65 11.85 -9.91 18.27
N VAL A 66 11.21 -8.86 17.77
CA VAL A 66 11.70 -8.04 16.66
C VAL A 66 11.62 -6.57 17.03
N ILE A 67 12.68 -5.82 16.73
CA ILE A 67 12.74 -4.37 16.89
C ILE A 67 13.00 -3.77 15.51
N VAL A 68 12.25 -2.74 15.15
CA VAL A 68 12.41 -1.99 13.90
C VAL A 68 12.68 -0.53 14.23
N ILE A 69 13.83 -0.03 13.81
CA ILE A 69 14.26 1.35 14.08
C ILE A 69 14.05 2.18 12.81
N PHE A 70 13.39 3.33 12.96
CA PHE A 70 13.12 4.27 11.88
C PHE A 70 13.94 5.56 12.08
N GLU A 71 14.98 5.74 11.27
CA GLU A 71 15.83 6.94 11.28
C GLU A 71 15.55 7.85 10.08
N GLY A 72 15.90 9.14 10.22
CA GLY A 72 15.72 10.13 9.15
C GLY A 72 15.55 11.56 9.64
N ARG A 73 15.75 12.52 8.74
CA ARG A 73 15.61 13.97 9.00
C ARG A 73 14.17 14.37 9.35
N ASP A 74 14.02 15.57 9.89
CA ASP A 74 12.70 16.16 10.12
C ASP A 74 11.88 16.18 8.81
N MET A 75 10.59 15.90 8.93
CA MET A 75 9.64 15.78 7.81
C MET A 75 9.94 14.67 6.78
N ALA A 76 10.87 13.74 7.04
CA ALA A 76 11.17 12.61 6.13
C ALA A 76 10.02 11.58 5.99
N GLY A 77 8.94 11.71 6.76
CA GLY A 77 7.76 10.84 6.65
C GLY A 77 7.81 9.56 7.49
N LYS A 78 8.70 9.48 8.49
CA LYS A 78 8.87 8.33 9.41
C LYS A 78 7.54 7.87 10.04
N SER A 79 6.77 8.80 10.59
CA SER A 79 5.47 8.49 11.22
C SER A 79 4.45 7.91 10.23
N GLY A 80 4.49 8.33 8.97
CA GLY A 80 3.65 7.78 7.91
C GLY A 80 4.01 6.35 7.57
N ALA A 81 5.31 6.05 7.50
CA ALA A 81 5.82 4.70 7.27
C ALA A 81 5.42 3.75 8.42
N ILE A 82 5.64 4.17 9.67
CA ILE A 82 5.24 3.41 10.86
C ILE A 82 3.73 3.12 10.82
N ARG A 83 2.92 4.16 10.59
CA ARG A 83 1.46 4.00 10.51
C ARG A 83 1.03 3.00 9.45
N ARG A 84 1.60 3.03 8.25
CA ARG A 84 1.25 2.08 7.17
C ARG A 84 1.73 0.65 7.47
N MET A 85 2.85 0.50 8.18
CA MET A 85 3.37 -0.80 8.59
C MET A 85 2.49 -1.44 9.67
N THR A 86 2.03 -0.65 10.65
CA THR A 86 1.29 -1.15 11.82
C THR A 86 -0.23 -1.17 11.66
N GLU A 87 -0.78 -0.52 10.62
CA GLU A 87 -2.22 -0.32 10.38
C GLU A 87 -3.09 -1.58 10.54
N HIS A 88 -2.58 -2.75 10.19
CA HIS A 88 -3.31 -4.03 10.24
C HIS A 88 -2.69 -5.06 11.21
N LEU A 89 -1.66 -4.67 11.96
CA LEU A 89 -1.03 -5.55 12.96
C LEU A 89 -1.83 -5.49 14.27
N ASN A 90 -1.93 -6.62 14.97
CA ASN A 90 -2.65 -6.68 16.23
C ASN A 90 -1.89 -5.89 17.32
N PRO A 91 -2.49 -4.88 17.96
CA PRO A 91 -1.78 -4.01 18.88
C PRO A 91 -1.49 -4.59 20.26
N ARG A 92 -2.12 -5.70 20.61
CA ARG A 92 -1.85 -6.41 21.87
C ARG A 92 -0.66 -7.37 21.76
N GLU A 93 -0.08 -7.41 20.58
CA GLU A 93 0.89 -8.39 20.12
C GLU A 93 2.11 -7.71 19.46
N TYR A 94 2.34 -6.44 19.82
CA TYR A 94 3.57 -5.69 19.51
C TYR A 94 4.71 -6.10 20.45
#